data_AF-A0A821FKH9-F1
#
_entry.id   AF-A0A821FKH9-F1
#
_cell.length_a   1.000
_cell.length_b   1.000
_cell.length_c   1.000
_cell.angle_alpha   90.00
_cell.angle_beta   90.00
_cell.angle_gamma   90.00
#
_symmetry.space_group_name_H-M   'P 1'
#
loop_
_entity.id
_entity.type
_entity.pdbx_description
1 polymer ?
#
loop_
_entity_poly.entity_id
_entity_poly.type
_entity_poly.pdbx_seq_one_letter_code
_entity_poly.pdbx_strand_id
1 'polypeptide(L)'
;MSPLVTKSIIHLCRKWNRILKADEERGLSTNLQDGTQNFGRLIYHKVTTFNLFKRTLTDVQHGIYSTRVYIILLLTGVYILVLYSTSIAGSQQIIVQNPSKDQVEDLNKLYLSGLSCPCRRPSMPRSTFMHHEVRLHPFCTSSFVRDDHWLQYWTMKFLNGTIDPTPPFYWADVRKHGLKFFHYVKIVCDLAATTVSESLNAFDTEQFFSSQPISQLEFNDLTSNWDSYLYTQVTYD
;
A
#
# COMPACT_ATOMS: atom_id res chain seq x y z
N MET A 1 8.15 26.49 4.20
CA MET A 1 8.32 27.84 4.80
C MET A 1 9.10 28.72 3.84
N SER A 2 8.51 29.82 3.38
CA SER A 2 9.06 30.63 2.29
C SER A 2 10.29 31.46 2.72
N PRO A 3 11.33 31.60 1.87
CA PRO A 3 12.58 32.30 2.18
C PRO A 3 12.45 33.83 2.35
N LEU A 4 11.25 34.37 2.13
CA LEU A 4 10.92 35.78 2.36
C LEU A 4 10.62 36.08 3.83
N VAL A 5 10.02 35.13 4.56
CA VAL A 5 9.66 35.33 5.98
C VAL A 5 10.91 35.33 6.87
N THR A 6 11.89 34.48 6.56
CA THR A 6 13.16 34.42 7.28
C THR A 6 14.01 35.68 7.10
N LYS A 7 14.02 36.29 5.92
CA LYS A 7 14.74 37.55 5.68
C LYS A 7 14.12 38.73 6.44
N SER A 8 12.79 38.81 6.51
CA SER A 8 12.10 39.85 7.30
C SER A 8 12.36 39.72 8.80
N ILE A 9 12.34 38.50 9.34
CA ILE A 9 12.61 38.26 10.77
C ILE A 9 14.06 38.61 11.13
N ILE A 10 15.04 38.23 10.29
CA ILE A 10 16.45 38.57 10.52
C ILE A 10 16.68 40.09 10.44
N HIS A 11 16.00 40.79 9.53
CA HIS A 11 16.11 42.24 9.42
C HIS A 11 15.52 42.95 10.64
N LEU A 12 14.37 42.47 11.15
CA LEU A 12 13.75 42.99 12.36
C LEU A 12 14.63 42.74 13.60
N CYS A 13 15.22 41.54 13.75
CA CYS A 13 16.16 41.25 14.83
C CYS A 13 17.40 42.15 14.80
N ARG A 14 18.00 42.40 13.62
CA ARG A 14 19.15 43.31 13.50
C ARG A 14 18.81 44.77 13.77
N LYS A 15 17.57 45.18 13.51
CA LYS A 15 17.09 46.53 13.82
C LYS A 15 16.84 46.68 15.32
N TRP A 16 16.24 45.67 15.95
CA TRP A 16 15.97 45.64 17.39
C TRP A 16 17.25 45.60 18.22
N ASN A 17 18.25 44.82 17.78
CA ASN A 17 19.55 44.74 18.46
C ASN A 17 20.35 46.07 18.39
N ARG A 18 20.16 46.85 17.31
CA ARG A 18 20.74 48.19 17.20
C ARG A 18 20.05 49.23 18.09
N ILE A 19 18.75 49.08 18.31
CA ILE A 19 17.98 49.93 19.23
C ILE A 19 18.39 49.62 20.68
N LEU A 20 18.55 48.33 21.03
CA LEU A 20 19.06 47.90 22.33
C LEU A 20 20.46 48.44 22.64
N LYS A 21 21.38 48.39 21.67
CA LYS A 21 22.72 48.97 21.84
C LYS A 21 22.73 50.50 21.95
N ALA A 22 21.80 51.18 21.28
CA ALA A 22 21.68 52.65 21.35
C ALA A 22 21.06 53.14 22.67
N ASP A 23 20.30 52.29 23.37
CA ASP A 23 19.81 52.54 24.72
C ASP A 23 20.87 52.25 25.79
N GLU A 24 21.77 51.28 25.55
CA GLU A 24 22.87 50.93 26.46
C GLU A 24 23.89 52.07 26.62
N GLU A 25 24.19 52.81 25.54
CA GLU A 25 25.13 53.96 25.58
C GLU A 25 24.52 55.26 26.11
N ARG A 26 23.17 55.36 26.19
CA ARG A 26 22.47 56.54 26.75
C ARG A 26 22.07 56.40 28.23
N GLY A 27 22.33 55.25 28.85
CA GLY A 27 21.83 54.89 30.19
C GLY A 27 22.87 54.88 31.32
N LEU A 28 24.10 55.36 31.14
CA LEU A 28 25.12 55.38 32.20
C LEU A 28 25.19 56.71 32.96
N SER A 29 24.06 57.15 33.53
CA SER A 29 24.04 58.06 34.69
C SER A 29 22.58 58.33 35.07
N THR A 30 22.14 57.63 36.12
CA THR A 30 20.97 57.83 37.01
C THR A 30 19.95 56.67 37.03
N ASN A 31 20.00 55.91 38.12
CA ASN A 31 18.92 55.10 38.73
C ASN A 31 18.05 54.21 37.82
N LEU A 32 18.65 53.16 37.25
CA LEU A 32 17.93 52.12 36.49
C LEU A 32 17.11 51.14 37.38
N GLN A 33 17.46 50.99 38.66
CA GLN A 33 16.72 50.14 39.61
C GLN A 33 15.40 50.77 40.07
N ASP A 34 15.34 52.10 40.21
CA ASP A 34 14.10 52.80 40.59
C ASP A 34 13.09 52.87 39.44
N GLY A 35 13.56 53.02 38.19
CA GLY A 35 12.68 53.08 37.02
C GLY A 35 11.94 51.78 36.76
N THR A 36 12.61 50.63 36.89
CA THR A 36 12.02 49.30 36.67
C THR A 36 11.06 48.90 37.79
N GLN A 37 11.38 49.20 39.06
CA GLN A 37 10.46 48.97 40.18
C GLN A 37 9.22 49.87 40.10
N ASN A 38 9.39 51.15 39.76
CA ASN A 38 8.27 52.08 39.64
C ASN A 38 7.37 51.75 38.46
N PHE A 39 7.93 51.29 37.33
CA PHE A 39 7.13 50.85 36.18
C PHE A 39 6.33 49.58 36.49
N GLY A 40 6.94 48.60 37.17
CA GLY A 40 6.24 47.41 37.65
C GLY A 40 5.12 47.74 38.63
N ARG A 41 5.34 48.70 39.54
CA ARG A 41 4.34 49.16 40.51
C ARG A 41 3.18 49.92 39.86
N LEU A 42 3.47 50.74 38.85
CA LEU A 42 2.46 51.46 38.06
C LEU A 42 1.60 50.50 37.23
N ILE A 43 2.21 49.50 36.60
CA ILE A 43 1.50 48.44 35.88
C ILE A 43 0.65 47.64 36.86
N TYR A 44 1.21 47.20 37.99
CA TYR A 44 0.49 46.45 39.02
C TYR A 44 -0.72 47.23 39.56
N HIS A 45 -0.56 48.52 39.85
CA HIS A 45 -1.66 49.37 40.30
C HIS A 45 -2.74 49.52 39.22
N LYS A 46 -2.34 49.69 37.95
CA LYS A 46 -3.29 49.87 36.84
C LYS A 46 -4.02 48.57 36.48
N VAL A 47 -3.36 47.42 36.65
CA VAL A 47 -3.96 46.08 36.48
C VAL A 47 -4.89 45.74 37.65
N THR A 48 -4.53 46.09 38.88
CA THR A 48 -5.37 45.83 40.08
C THR A 48 -6.60 46.74 40.16
N THR A 49 -6.58 47.90 39.51
CA THR A 49 -7.72 48.84 39.41
C THR A 49 -8.50 48.72 38.10
N PHE A 50 -8.10 47.81 37.21
CA PHE A 50 -8.76 47.60 35.93
C PHE A 50 -10.12 46.93 36.12
N ASN A 51 -11.17 47.60 35.65
CA ASN A 51 -12.52 47.06 35.59
C ASN A 51 -13.02 47.24 34.16
N LEU A 52 -13.26 46.13 33.47
CA LEU A 52 -13.73 46.12 32.09
C LEU A 52 -15.22 46.49 31.99
N PHE A 53 -15.96 46.36 33.10
CA PHE A 53 -17.41 46.58 33.16
C PHE A 53 -17.74 48.01 33.63
N LYS A 54 -18.81 48.57 33.05
CA LYS A 54 -19.23 49.97 33.26
C LYS A 54 -19.56 50.24 34.73
N ARG A 55 -19.06 51.38 35.24
CA ARG A 55 -19.18 51.76 36.66
C ARG A 55 -20.61 52.18 37.00
N THR A 56 -21.38 51.31 37.64
CA THR A 56 -22.62 51.67 38.36
C THR A 56 -22.28 51.93 39.83
N LEU A 57 -22.86 52.99 40.41
CA LEU A 57 -22.47 53.59 41.70
C LEU A 57 -22.58 52.64 42.91
N THR A 58 -23.30 51.54 42.80
CA THR A 58 -23.54 50.58 43.90
C THR A 58 -22.79 49.26 43.75
N ASP A 59 -22.09 49.01 42.62
CA ASP A 59 -21.58 47.68 42.32
C ASP A 59 -20.19 47.66 41.65
N VAL A 60 -19.25 48.36 42.29
CA VAL A 60 -17.85 48.41 41.83
C VAL A 60 -17.13 47.08 42.11
N GLN A 61 -17.52 46.37 43.17
CA GLN A 61 -16.86 45.12 43.58
C GLN A 61 -17.19 43.97 42.62
N HIS A 62 -18.46 43.76 42.22
CA HIS A 62 -18.78 42.68 41.28
C HIS A 62 -18.16 42.93 39.89
N GLY A 63 -18.00 44.19 39.47
CA GLY A 63 -17.27 44.52 38.24
C GLY A 63 -15.78 44.10 38.27
N ILE A 64 -15.09 44.31 39.40
CA ILE A 64 -13.68 43.90 39.55
C ILE A 64 -13.54 42.38 39.55
N TYR A 65 -14.41 41.65 40.26
CA TYR A 65 -14.39 40.18 40.28
C TYR A 65 -14.71 39.60 38.89
N SER A 66 -15.72 40.13 38.21
CA SER A 66 -16.08 39.71 36.85
C SER A 66 -14.93 39.95 35.85
N THR A 67 -14.22 41.09 35.97
CA THR A 67 -13.05 41.39 35.14
C THR A 67 -11.92 40.38 35.37
N ARG A 68 -11.65 40.00 36.61
CA ARG A 68 -10.62 38.99 36.93
C ARG A 68 -10.98 37.62 36.37
N VAL A 69 -12.22 37.18 36.55
CA VAL A 69 -12.72 35.92 36.01
C VAL A 69 -12.65 35.91 34.48
N TYR A 70 -13.05 37.02 33.83
CA TYR A 70 -12.96 37.17 32.38
C TYR A 70 -11.53 37.07 31.87
N ILE A 71 -10.57 37.78 32.50
CA ILE A 71 -9.16 37.73 32.10
C ILE A 71 -8.59 36.32 32.28
N ILE A 72 -8.91 35.64 33.38
CA ILE A 72 -8.47 34.25 33.63
C ILE A 72 -9.03 33.33 32.54
N LEU A 73 -10.33 33.41 32.24
CA LEU A 73 -10.97 32.61 31.19
C LEU A 73 -10.40 32.89 29.80
N LEU A 74 -10.07 34.15 29.51
CA LEU A 74 -9.47 34.55 28.24
C LEU A 74 -8.06 34.00 28.12
N LEU A 75 -7.24 34.11 29.16
CA LEU A 75 -5.89 33.56 29.18
C LEU A 75 -5.89 32.03 29.10
N THR A 76 -6.80 31.35 29.80
CA THR A 76 -6.93 29.88 29.69
C THR A 76 -7.40 29.45 28.32
N GLY A 77 -8.36 30.16 27.71
CA GLY A 77 -8.82 29.90 26.35
C GLY A 77 -7.71 30.06 25.32
N VAL A 78 -6.96 31.17 25.39
CA VAL A 78 -5.79 31.40 24.53
C VAL A 78 -4.72 30.33 24.74
N TYR A 79 -4.45 29.95 25.99
CA TYR A 79 -3.50 28.88 26.32
C TYR A 79 -3.89 27.53 25.70
N ILE A 80 -5.17 27.13 25.81
CA ILE A 80 -5.69 25.91 25.19
C ILE A 80 -5.57 25.96 23.67
N LEU A 81 -5.91 27.09 23.05
CA LEU A 81 -5.77 27.31 21.60
C LEU A 81 -4.33 27.18 21.13
N VAL A 82 -3.37 27.75 21.88
CA VAL A 82 -1.94 27.62 21.59
C VAL A 82 -1.51 26.16 21.69
N LEU A 83 -1.83 25.48 22.79
CA LEU A 83 -1.50 24.06 22.98
C LEU A 83 -2.07 23.19 21.86
N TYR A 84 -3.32 23.41 21.48
CA TYR A 84 -3.96 22.69 20.39
C TYR A 84 -3.25 22.95 19.05
N SER A 85 -2.95 24.21 18.75
CA SER A 85 -2.25 24.60 17.51
C SER A 85 -0.84 24.01 17.42
N THR A 86 -0.14 23.84 18.55
CA THR A 86 1.18 23.21 18.59
C THR A 86 1.12 21.68 18.62
N SER A 87 0.00 21.11 19.10
CA SER A 87 -0.20 19.65 19.20
C SER A 87 -0.64 19.02 17.88
N ILE A 88 -1.12 19.81 16.92
CA ILE A 88 -1.25 19.37 15.53
C ILE A 88 0.17 19.22 14.98
N ALA A 89 0.79 18.09 15.27
CA ALA A 89 1.98 17.63 14.58
C ALA A 89 1.56 17.44 13.12
N GLY A 90 2.09 18.28 12.22
CA GLY A 90 1.83 18.16 10.80
C GLY A 90 2.23 16.77 10.32
N SER A 91 1.31 16.06 9.66
CA SER A 91 1.65 14.82 8.99
C SER A 91 2.68 15.12 7.90
N GLN A 92 3.87 14.52 8.01
CA GLN A 92 4.87 14.61 6.96
C GLN A 92 4.59 13.52 5.93
N GLN A 93 4.23 13.93 4.72
CA GLN A 93 4.10 13.01 3.61
C GLN A 93 5.49 12.73 3.01
N ILE A 94 5.94 11.48 3.13
CA ILE A 94 7.17 11.01 2.49
C ILE A 94 6.78 10.20 1.26
N ILE A 95 7.32 10.59 0.10
CA ILE A 95 7.07 9.89 -1.17
C ILE A 95 8.28 9.01 -1.47
N VAL A 96 8.08 7.70 -1.46
CA VAL A 96 9.08 6.72 -1.90
C VAL A 96 8.78 6.33 -3.34
N GLN A 97 9.73 6.54 -4.24
CA GLN A 97 9.57 6.22 -5.66
C GLN A 97 10.03 4.79 -5.92
N ASN A 98 9.19 3.99 -6.60
CA ASN A 98 9.44 2.58 -6.93
C ASN A 98 10.00 1.75 -5.76
N PRO A 99 9.25 1.62 -4.65
CA PRO A 99 9.68 0.77 -3.55
C PRO A 99 9.80 -0.69 -4.00
N SER A 100 10.78 -1.40 -3.47
CA SER A 100 10.87 -2.86 -3.60
C SER A 100 9.74 -3.55 -2.82
N LYS A 101 9.44 -4.81 -3.17
CA LYS A 101 8.44 -5.63 -2.49
C LYS A 101 8.66 -5.67 -0.98
N ASP A 102 9.89 -5.95 -0.55
CA ASP A 102 10.25 -6.04 0.87
C ASP A 102 10.03 -4.71 1.59
N GLN A 103 10.35 -3.59 0.94
CA GLN A 103 10.09 -2.26 1.50
C GLN A 103 8.60 -1.99 1.67
N VAL A 104 7.75 -2.38 0.71
CA VAL A 104 6.29 -2.25 0.84
C VAL A 104 5.78 -3.09 2.00
N GLU A 105 6.27 -4.32 2.12
CA GLU A 105 5.85 -5.24 3.19
C GLU A 105 6.28 -4.73 4.58
N ASP A 106 7.51 -4.24 4.70
CA ASP A 106 8.04 -3.65 5.93
C ASP A 106 7.30 -2.36 6.30
N LEU A 107 7.02 -1.49 5.32
CA LEU A 107 6.24 -0.28 5.54
C LEU A 107 4.79 -0.59 5.94
N ASN A 108 4.18 -1.64 5.37
CA ASN A 108 2.86 -2.10 5.80
C ASN A 108 2.86 -2.60 7.24
N LYS A 109 3.93 -3.27 7.69
CA LYS A 109 4.09 -3.69 9.09
C LYS A 109 4.27 -2.50 10.04
N LEU A 110 5.01 -1.47 9.61
CA LEU A 110 5.32 -0.27 10.41
C LEU A 110 4.16 0.73 10.47
N TYR A 111 3.41 0.87 9.38
CA TYR A 111 2.37 1.89 9.21
C TYR A 111 1.05 1.26 8.76
N LEU A 112 0.34 0.64 9.70
CA LEU A 112 -0.98 0.02 9.49
C LEU A 112 -2.04 1.03 8.99
N SER A 113 -1.85 2.32 9.26
CA SER A 113 -2.81 3.39 8.94
C SER A 113 -2.10 4.53 8.24
N GLY A 114 -2.48 4.84 6.99
CA GLY A 114 -1.99 5.99 6.24
C GLY A 114 -0.95 5.69 5.14
N LEU A 115 -0.57 4.43 4.95
CA LEU A 115 0.20 4.03 3.77
C LEU A 115 -0.72 3.97 2.55
N SER A 116 -0.33 4.64 1.47
CA SER A 116 -1.02 4.54 0.17
C SER A 116 0.03 4.20 -0.88
N CYS A 117 -0.12 3.04 -1.51
CA CYS A 117 0.79 2.53 -2.52
C CYS A 117 0.04 2.39 -3.85
N PRO A 118 -0.22 3.49 -4.58
CA PRO A 118 -0.86 3.40 -5.86
C PRO A 118 0.04 2.67 -6.88
N CYS A 119 -0.52 1.71 -7.60
CA CYS A 119 0.19 1.05 -8.69
C CYS A 119 0.46 2.04 -9.83
N ARG A 120 1.70 2.07 -10.35
CA ARG A 120 2.05 2.90 -11.51
C ARG A 120 1.27 2.49 -12.77
N ARG A 121 0.98 1.19 -12.89
CA ARG A 121 0.09 0.62 -13.90
C ARG A 121 -1.01 -0.13 -13.16
N PRO A 122 -2.26 0.35 -13.18
CA PRO A 122 -3.36 -0.30 -12.48
C PRO A 122 -3.83 -1.57 -13.20
N SER A 123 -3.35 -1.81 -14.43
CA SER A 123 -3.63 -3.02 -15.20
C SER A 123 -2.36 -3.60 -15.79
N MET A 124 -2.23 -4.91 -15.76
CA MET A 124 -1.16 -5.64 -16.45
C MET A 124 -1.66 -7.02 -16.94
N PRO A 125 -1.16 -7.53 -18.08
CA PRO A 125 -1.50 -8.88 -18.53
C PRO A 125 -1.09 -9.92 -17.49
N ARG A 126 -1.91 -10.97 -17.28
CA ARG A 126 -1.59 -12.04 -16.32
C ARG A 126 -0.28 -12.77 -16.64
N SER A 127 0.05 -12.90 -17.92
CA SER A 127 1.34 -13.45 -18.39
C SER A 127 2.58 -12.73 -17.86
N THR A 128 2.46 -11.52 -17.32
CA THR A 128 3.62 -10.79 -16.77
C THR A 128 4.07 -11.26 -15.40
N PHE A 129 3.21 -11.99 -14.67
CA PHE A 129 3.52 -12.45 -13.31
C PHE A 129 3.09 -13.90 -13.04
N MET A 130 2.25 -14.48 -13.91
CA MET A 130 1.88 -15.90 -13.86
C MET A 130 2.58 -16.67 -14.98
N HIS A 131 3.16 -17.82 -14.65
CA HIS A 131 3.67 -18.79 -15.61
C HIS A 131 3.00 -20.15 -15.39
N HIS A 132 2.52 -20.75 -16.48
CA HIS A 132 1.78 -22.01 -16.45
C HIS A 132 2.56 -23.08 -17.22
N GLU A 133 2.81 -24.24 -16.59
CA GLU A 133 3.36 -25.42 -17.25
C GLU A 133 2.26 -26.48 -17.39
N VAL A 134 1.85 -26.76 -18.63
CA VAL A 134 0.84 -27.78 -18.91
C VAL A 134 1.49 -29.16 -18.88
N ARG A 135 1.02 -30.01 -17.96
CA ARG A 135 1.40 -31.42 -17.90
C ARG A 135 0.20 -32.29 -18.22
N LEU A 136 0.22 -32.86 -19.42
CA LEU A 136 -0.76 -33.86 -19.81
C LEU A 136 -0.53 -35.16 -19.06
N HIS A 137 -1.56 -36.00 -18.98
CA HIS A 137 -1.45 -37.33 -18.41
C HIS A 137 -0.32 -38.13 -19.10
N PRO A 138 0.55 -38.86 -18.38
CA PRO A 138 1.70 -39.57 -18.97
C PRO A 138 1.34 -40.53 -20.11
N PHE A 139 0.11 -41.04 -20.12
CA PHE A 139 -0.40 -41.86 -21.21
C PHE A 139 -0.48 -41.10 -22.54
N CYS A 140 -0.86 -39.81 -22.52
CA CYS A 140 -0.96 -38.97 -23.72
C CYS A 140 0.39 -38.70 -24.37
N THR A 141 1.48 -38.78 -23.61
CA THR A 141 2.86 -38.62 -24.12
C THR A 141 3.54 -39.96 -24.39
N SER A 142 2.87 -41.07 -24.14
CA SER A 142 3.41 -42.43 -24.33
C SER A 142 3.51 -42.82 -25.81
N SER A 143 4.35 -43.81 -26.10
CA SER A 143 4.46 -44.40 -27.43
C SER A 143 3.16 -45.02 -27.93
N PHE A 144 2.22 -45.39 -27.04
CA PHE A 144 0.94 -45.96 -27.45
C PHE A 144 0.00 -44.97 -28.14
N VAL A 145 0.19 -43.67 -27.89
CA VAL A 145 -0.63 -42.57 -28.44
C VAL A 145 0.14 -41.75 -29.49
N ARG A 146 1.47 -41.63 -29.31
CA ARG A 146 2.34 -40.88 -30.21
C ARG A 146 2.71 -41.66 -31.46
N ASP A 147 2.79 -42.98 -31.36
CA ASP A 147 3.28 -43.86 -32.42
C ASP A 147 2.27 -44.96 -32.75
N ASP A 148 1.90 -45.07 -34.02
CA ASP A 148 0.98 -46.08 -34.54
C ASP A 148 1.71 -47.34 -35.04
N HIS A 149 3.05 -47.36 -35.04
CA HIS A 149 3.85 -48.46 -35.62
C HIS A 149 3.60 -49.79 -34.93
N TRP A 150 3.48 -49.81 -33.60
CA TRP A 150 3.17 -51.03 -32.85
C TRP A 150 1.83 -51.61 -33.33
N LEU A 151 0.85 -50.74 -33.54
CA LEU A 151 -0.53 -51.08 -33.89
C LEU A 151 -0.66 -51.52 -35.36
N GLN A 152 0.09 -50.88 -36.25
CA GLN A 152 0.23 -51.29 -37.65
C GLN A 152 0.91 -52.66 -37.78
N TYR A 153 1.95 -52.91 -36.98
CA TYR A 153 2.66 -54.20 -36.94
C TYR A 153 1.71 -55.35 -36.55
N TRP A 154 0.90 -55.18 -35.51
CA TRP A 154 -0.09 -56.18 -35.09
C TRP A 154 -1.18 -56.40 -36.15
N THR A 155 -1.66 -55.32 -36.77
CA THR A 155 -2.71 -55.39 -37.80
C THR A 155 -2.21 -56.14 -39.05
N MET A 156 -0.99 -55.85 -39.52
CA MET A 156 -0.40 -56.56 -40.66
C MET A 156 -0.16 -58.05 -40.38
N LYS A 157 0.35 -58.40 -39.20
CA LYS A 157 0.57 -59.80 -38.81
C LYS A 157 -0.74 -60.61 -38.74
N PHE A 158 -1.81 -59.97 -38.28
CA PHE A 158 -3.15 -60.56 -38.23
C PHE A 158 -3.74 -60.74 -39.64
N LEU A 159 -3.65 -59.73 -40.50
CA LEU A 159 -4.16 -59.78 -41.88
C LEU A 159 -3.40 -60.78 -42.76
N ASN A 160 -2.09 -60.96 -42.53
CA ASN A 160 -1.25 -61.87 -43.31
C ASN A 160 -1.31 -63.34 -42.84
N GLY A 161 -2.16 -63.69 -41.89
CA GLY A 161 -2.38 -65.08 -41.47
C GLY A 161 -1.18 -65.76 -40.79
N THR A 162 -0.16 -64.99 -40.39
CA THR A 162 1.08 -65.51 -39.78
C THR A 162 0.98 -65.74 -38.27
N ILE A 163 -0.19 -65.49 -37.67
CA ILE A 163 -0.50 -65.77 -36.28
C ILE A 163 -1.61 -66.83 -36.29
N ASP A 164 -1.37 -67.97 -35.64
CA ASP A 164 -2.32 -69.07 -35.54
C ASP A 164 -3.72 -68.59 -35.13
N PRO A 165 -4.78 -69.09 -35.78
CA PRO A 165 -6.13 -68.84 -35.31
C PRO A 165 -6.35 -69.69 -34.03
N THR A 166 -6.74 -69.01 -32.95
CA THR A 166 -7.47 -69.50 -31.75
C THR A 166 -6.63 -69.74 -30.46
N PRO A 167 -7.20 -69.56 -29.23
CA PRO A 167 -8.55 -69.89 -28.74
C PRO A 167 -9.55 -68.71 -28.81
N PRO A 168 -10.83 -68.85 -28.41
CA PRO A 168 -11.95 -68.16 -29.04
C PRO A 168 -11.86 -66.66 -28.85
N PHE A 169 -12.21 -65.96 -29.93
CA PHE A 169 -12.69 -64.58 -29.98
C PHE A 169 -13.27 -64.10 -28.64
N TYR A 170 -12.40 -63.53 -27.79
CA TYR A 170 -12.85 -62.78 -26.64
C TYR A 170 -13.12 -61.36 -27.13
N TRP A 171 -14.34 -60.86 -26.89
CA TRP A 171 -14.73 -59.49 -27.22
C TRP A 171 -13.78 -58.43 -26.62
N ALA A 172 -13.04 -58.80 -25.57
CA ALA A 172 -12.02 -58.00 -24.90
C ALA A 172 -10.61 -58.07 -25.53
N ASP A 173 -10.42 -58.73 -26.69
CA ASP A 173 -9.12 -58.75 -27.35
C ASP A 173 -8.76 -57.34 -27.87
N VAL A 174 -7.81 -56.71 -27.18
CA VAL A 174 -7.28 -55.38 -27.50
C VAL A 174 -6.67 -55.33 -28.90
N ARG A 175 -6.30 -56.45 -29.52
CA ARG A 175 -5.80 -56.47 -30.89
C ARG A 175 -6.90 -56.20 -31.93
N LYS A 176 -8.17 -56.46 -31.58
CA LYS A 176 -9.33 -56.24 -32.47
C LYS A 176 -9.91 -54.83 -32.33
N HIS A 177 -9.98 -54.31 -31.10
CA HIS A 177 -10.62 -53.02 -30.80
C HIS A 177 -9.62 -51.93 -30.40
N GLY A 178 -8.37 -52.29 -30.10
CA GLY A 178 -7.33 -51.39 -29.63
C GLY A 178 -7.07 -50.27 -30.63
N LEU A 179 -7.07 -50.54 -31.94
CA LEU A 179 -6.85 -49.48 -32.92
C LEU A 179 -7.82 -48.31 -32.76
N LYS A 180 -9.11 -48.64 -32.64
CA LYS A 180 -10.16 -47.63 -32.46
C LYS A 180 -10.07 -46.99 -31.08
N PHE A 181 -9.76 -47.77 -30.05
CA PHE A 181 -9.62 -47.28 -28.68
C PHE A 181 -8.44 -46.29 -28.54
N PHE A 182 -7.23 -46.68 -28.95
CA PHE A 182 -6.04 -45.83 -28.86
C PHE A 182 -6.14 -44.60 -29.77
N HIS A 183 -6.79 -44.73 -30.94
CA HIS A 183 -7.11 -43.57 -31.79
C HIS A 183 -8.09 -42.61 -31.10
N TYR A 184 -9.12 -43.12 -30.43
CA TYR A 184 -10.03 -42.27 -29.64
C TYR A 184 -9.28 -41.58 -28.50
N VAL A 185 -8.42 -42.29 -27.78
CA VAL A 185 -7.61 -41.70 -26.71
C VAL A 185 -6.66 -40.64 -27.26
N LYS A 186 -6.07 -40.85 -28.43
CA LYS A 186 -5.25 -39.84 -29.13
C LYS A 186 -6.04 -38.57 -29.39
N ILE A 187 -7.24 -38.68 -29.95
CA ILE A 187 -8.13 -37.52 -30.17
C ILE A 187 -8.42 -36.80 -28.85
N VAL A 188 -8.73 -37.54 -27.78
CA VAL A 188 -9.01 -36.94 -26.46
C VAL A 188 -7.78 -36.22 -25.90
N CYS A 189 -6.59 -36.82 -26.02
CA CYS A 189 -5.33 -36.20 -25.59
C CYS A 189 -5.00 -34.93 -26.38
N ASP A 190 -5.14 -34.96 -27.71
CA ASP A 190 -4.88 -33.82 -28.59
C ASP A 190 -5.90 -32.70 -28.35
N LEU A 191 -7.18 -33.05 -28.14
CA LEU A 191 -8.23 -32.11 -27.78
C LEU A 191 -7.96 -31.46 -26.42
N ALA A 192 -7.57 -32.26 -25.42
CA ALA A 192 -7.25 -31.74 -24.09
C ALA A 192 -6.05 -30.78 -24.15
N ALA A 193 -4.99 -31.16 -24.88
CA ALA A 193 -3.82 -30.30 -25.08
C ALA A 193 -4.18 -28.96 -25.72
N THR A 194 -4.96 -29.01 -26.79
CA THR A 194 -5.41 -27.81 -27.51
C THR A 194 -6.31 -26.94 -26.64
N THR A 195 -7.32 -27.54 -26.00
CA THR A 195 -8.28 -26.83 -25.15
C THR A 195 -7.57 -26.12 -23.99
N VAL A 196 -6.64 -26.80 -23.32
CA VAL A 196 -5.87 -26.21 -22.22
C VAL A 196 -4.96 -25.09 -22.75
N SER A 197 -4.26 -25.31 -23.85
CA SER A 197 -3.38 -24.30 -24.44
C SER A 197 -4.13 -23.05 -24.87
N GLU A 198 -5.30 -23.20 -25.49
CA GLU A 198 -6.15 -22.08 -25.91
C GLU A 198 -6.71 -21.34 -24.70
N SER A 199 -7.16 -22.07 -23.67
CA SER A 199 -7.67 -21.48 -22.44
C SER A 199 -6.60 -20.68 -21.70
N LEU A 200 -5.38 -21.21 -21.63
CA LEU A 200 -4.24 -20.51 -21.02
C LEU A 200 -3.84 -19.28 -21.83
N ASN A 201 -3.78 -19.38 -23.16
CA ASN A 201 -3.48 -18.21 -24.00
C ASN A 201 -4.52 -17.10 -23.81
N ALA A 202 -5.81 -17.45 -23.75
CA ALA A 202 -6.86 -16.50 -23.43
C ALA A 202 -6.64 -15.87 -22.04
N PHE A 203 -6.43 -16.70 -21.01
CA PHE A 203 -6.19 -16.26 -19.64
C PHE A 203 -4.97 -15.34 -19.49
N ASP A 204 -3.87 -15.66 -20.17
CA ASP A 204 -2.59 -14.93 -20.13
C ASP A 204 -2.69 -13.54 -20.77
N THR A 205 -3.60 -13.37 -21.74
CA THR A 205 -3.90 -12.08 -22.39
C THR A 205 -4.85 -11.20 -21.60
N GLU A 206 -5.64 -11.78 -20.68
CA GLU A 206 -6.55 -11.02 -19.83
C GLU A 206 -5.78 -10.06 -18.92
N GLN A 207 -6.36 -8.88 -18.72
CA GLN A 207 -5.80 -7.85 -17.85
C GLN A 207 -6.15 -8.15 -16.39
N PHE A 208 -5.14 -8.16 -15.54
CA PHE A 208 -5.29 -8.11 -14.10
C PHE A 208 -5.35 -6.66 -13.63
N PHE A 209 -6.38 -6.28 -12.88
CA PHE A 209 -6.58 -4.93 -12.38
C PHE A 209 -6.32 -4.87 -10.88
N SER A 210 -5.41 -3.99 -10.46
CA SER A 210 -5.25 -3.66 -9.04
C SER A 210 -4.77 -2.22 -8.86
N SER A 211 -5.41 -1.52 -7.92
CA SER A 211 -5.04 -0.16 -7.54
C SER A 211 -3.97 -0.12 -6.43
N GLN A 212 -3.74 -1.24 -5.75
CA GLN A 212 -2.78 -1.40 -4.65
C GLN A 212 -1.97 -2.70 -4.83
N PRO A 213 -0.75 -2.77 -4.27
CA PRO A 213 -0.01 -4.02 -4.23
C PRO A 213 -0.75 -5.04 -3.36
N ILE A 214 -0.86 -6.27 -3.87
CA ILE A 214 -1.47 -7.40 -3.16
C ILE A 214 -0.38 -8.09 -2.34
N SER A 215 -0.71 -8.47 -1.12
CA SER A 215 0.25 -9.16 -0.25
C SER A 215 0.52 -10.59 -0.75
N GLN A 216 1.68 -11.15 -0.41
CA GLN A 216 1.99 -12.54 -0.76
C GLN A 216 0.96 -13.53 -0.19
N LEU A 217 0.48 -13.29 1.03
CA LEU A 217 -0.52 -14.12 1.70
C LEU A 217 -1.84 -14.11 0.94
N GLU A 218 -2.33 -12.92 0.58
CA GLU A 218 -3.57 -12.75 -0.16
C GLU A 218 -3.46 -13.35 -1.57
N PHE A 219 -2.33 -13.17 -2.23
CA PHE A 219 -2.07 -13.80 -3.51
C PHE A 219 -2.05 -15.33 -3.40
N ASN A 220 -1.35 -15.90 -2.42
CA ASN A 220 -1.29 -17.34 -2.19
C ASN A 220 -2.67 -17.94 -1.86
N ASP A 221 -3.50 -17.21 -1.12
CA ASP A 221 -4.87 -17.63 -0.80
C ASP A 221 -5.70 -17.74 -2.09
N LEU A 222 -5.60 -16.74 -2.97
CA LEU A 222 -6.24 -16.74 -4.29
C LEU A 222 -5.74 -17.88 -5.21
N THR A 223 -4.47 -18.27 -5.08
CA THR A 223 -3.85 -19.31 -5.94
C THR A 223 -3.86 -20.72 -5.36
N SER A 224 -4.20 -20.90 -4.07
CA SER A 224 -4.14 -22.19 -3.38
C SER A 224 -5.03 -23.30 -3.99
N ASN A 225 -6.12 -22.93 -4.67
CA ASN A 225 -7.04 -23.89 -5.29
C ASN A 225 -6.59 -24.41 -6.67
N TRP A 226 -5.53 -23.87 -7.25
CA TRP A 226 -5.17 -24.13 -8.66
C TRP A 226 -4.17 -25.28 -8.85
N ASP A 227 -3.48 -25.70 -7.77
CA ASP A 227 -2.38 -26.69 -7.81
C ASP A 227 -2.78 -28.13 -8.16
N SER A 228 -4.08 -28.44 -8.21
CA SER A 228 -4.56 -29.82 -8.42
C SER A 228 -4.42 -30.31 -9.87
N TYR A 229 -4.31 -29.41 -10.86
CA TYR A 229 -4.32 -29.77 -12.29
C TYR A 229 -3.34 -29.00 -13.17
N LEU A 230 -2.72 -27.93 -12.67
CA LEU A 230 -1.76 -27.10 -13.39
C LEU A 230 -0.55 -26.87 -12.48
N TYR A 231 0.66 -27.11 -12.98
CA TYR A 231 1.86 -26.65 -12.28
C TYR A 231 2.06 -25.19 -12.64
N THR A 232 1.64 -24.29 -11.76
CA THR A 232 1.85 -22.85 -11.91
C THR A 232 3.13 -22.46 -11.20
N GLN A 233 4.06 -21.84 -11.92
CA GLN A 233 5.16 -21.13 -11.31
C GLN A 233 4.85 -19.64 -11.36
N VAL A 234 4.76 -18.99 -10.22
CA VAL A 234 4.50 -17.55 -10.15
C VAL A 234 5.83 -16.86 -9.97
N THR A 235 6.17 -15.98 -10.91
CA THR A 235 7.38 -15.17 -10.85
C THR A 235 6.98 -13.74 -10.48
N TYR A 236 7.59 -13.22 -9.42
CA TYR A 236 7.39 -11.86 -8.94
C TYR A 236 8.53 -11.01 -9.47
N ASP A 237 8.26 -10.15 -10.44
CA ASP A 237 9.15 -9.05 -10.83
C ASP A 237 8.75 -7.76 -10.10
#